data_AF-A0A7W5ZVY1-F1
#
_entry.id   AF-A0A7W5ZVY1-F1
#
_cell.length_a   1.000
_cell.length_b   1.000
_cell.length_c   1.000
_cell.angle_alpha   90.00
_cell.angle_beta   90.00
_cell.angle_gamma   90.00
#
_symmetry.space_group_name_H-M   'P 1'
#
loop_
_entity.id
_entity.type
_entity.pdbx_description
1 polymer ?
#
loop_
_entity_poly.entity_id
_entity_poly.type
_entity_poly.pdbx_seq_one_letter_code
_entity_poly.pdbx_strand_id
1 'polypeptide(L)'
;MGKRKQRSVHKPVEVSNHALFRWLERTGVVDVEALRAALSLALDRAVAASAAMGAEEFLILSNGLAYVVKNGVVVTVLEQDGRYKHVRPMLDRDNQSDDRTNPDFYGSDA
;
A
#
# COMPACT_ATOMS: atom_id res chain seq x y z
N MET A 1 -2.89 -63.76 20.11
CA MET A 1 -1.82 -62.82 19.71
C MET A 1 -2.37 -61.88 18.63
N GLY A 2 -2.89 -60.71 19.00
CA GLY A 2 -3.63 -59.82 18.08
C GLY A 2 -2.76 -58.70 17.54
N LYS A 3 -2.53 -58.66 16.22
CA LYS A 3 -1.80 -57.56 15.56
C LYS A 3 -2.67 -56.29 15.56
N ARG A 4 -2.26 -55.27 16.31
CA ARG A 4 -2.88 -53.93 16.26
C ARG A 4 -2.63 -53.32 14.88
N LYS A 5 -3.71 -53.10 14.12
CA LYS A 5 -3.70 -52.41 12.82
C LYS A 5 -3.38 -50.93 13.06
N GLN A 6 -2.14 -50.52 12.79
CA GLN A 6 -1.77 -49.10 12.81
C GLN A 6 -2.59 -48.37 11.74
N ARG A 7 -3.46 -47.45 12.17
CA ARG A 7 -4.09 -46.48 11.27
C ARG A 7 -3.04 -45.41 11.00
N SER A 8 -2.55 -45.35 9.77
CA SER A 8 -1.71 -44.25 9.32
C SER A 8 -2.52 -42.96 9.35
N VAL A 9 -2.13 -42.00 10.18
CA VAL A 9 -2.70 -40.65 10.21
C VAL A 9 -2.00 -39.85 9.12
N HIS A 10 -2.69 -39.54 8.01
CA HIS A 10 -2.14 -38.69 6.96
C HIS A 10 -2.27 -37.22 7.39
N LYS A 11 -1.17 -36.45 7.32
CA LYS A 11 -1.21 -34.99 7.59
C LYS A 11 -2.01 -34.30 6.47
N PRO A 12 -2.95 -33.39 6.78
CA PRO A 12 -3.63 -32.63 5.73
C PRO A 12 -2.62 -31.87 4.86
N VAL A 13 -2.91 -31.79 3.56
CA VAL A 13 -2.10 -31.03 2.60
C VAL A 13 -2.33 -29.55 2.86
N GLU A 14 -1.26 -28.79 3.05
CA GLU A 14 -1.30 -27.34 3.17
C GLU A 14 -1.31 -26.69 1.79
N VAL A 15 -2.13 -25.67 1.60
CA VAL A 15 -2.27 -24.94 0.33
C VAL A 15 -1.70 -23.54 0.50
N SER A 16 -0.76 -23.16 -0.36
CA SER A 16 -0.18 -21.81 -0.34
C SER A 16 -1.13 -20.77 -0.93
N ASN A 17 -0.99 -19.50 -0.52
CA ASN A 17 -1.76 -18.38 -1.09
C ASN A 17 -1.62 -18.29 -2.62
N HIS A 18 -0.43 -18.59 -3.15
CA HIS A 18 -0.20 -18.61 -4.59
C HIS A 18 -1.02 -19.71 -5.28
N ALA A 19 -1.02 -20.92 -4.73
CA ALA A 19 -1.80 -22.04 -5.28
C ALA A 19 -3.31 -21.75 -5.22
N LEU A 20 -3.78 -21.17 -4.11
CA LEU A 20 -5.17 -20.74 -3.95
C LEU A 20 -5.55 -19.67 -4.99
N PHE A 21 -4.72 -18.64 -5.18
CA PHE A 21 -4.99 -17.59 -6.14
C PHE A 21 -5.06 -18.12 -7.58
N ARG A 22 -4.12 -19.00 -7.96
CA ARG A 22 -4.14 -19.67 -9.28
C ARG A 22 -5.36 -20.55 -9.47
N TRP A 23 -5.84 -21.18 -8.40
CA TRP A 23 -7.07 -21.96 -8.45
C TRP A 23 -8.30 -21.08 -8.65
N LEU A 24 -8.41 -19.94 -7.94
CA LEU A 24 -9.51 -18.97 -8.11
C LEU A 24 -9.56 -18.39 -9.54
N GLU A 25 -8.40 -18.03 -10.09
CA GLU A 25 -8.24 -17.56 -11.47
C GLU A 25 -8.72 -18.61 -12.47
N ARG A 26 -8.26 -19.86 -12.34
CA ARG A 26 -8.56 -20.94 -13.31
C ARG A 26 -9.99 -21.47 -13.23
N THR A 27 -10.61 -21.39 -12.07
CA THR A 27 -12.01 -21.80 -11.89
C THR A 27 -12.99 -20.73 -12.35
N GLY A 28 -12.52 -19.52 -12.69
CA GLY A 28 -13.37 -18.40 -13.06
C GLY A 28 -14.19 -17.84 -11.89
N VAL A 29 -13.89 -18.25 -10.65
CA VAL A 29 -14.55 -17.72 -9.44
C VAL A 29 -14.22 -16.24 -9.26
N VAL A 30 -13.03 -15.84 -9.69
CA VAL A 30 -12.58 -14.44 -9.66
C VAL A 30 -12.15 -14.02 -11.06
N ASP A 31 -12.75 -12.95 -11.57
CA ASP A 31 -12.27 -12.28 -12.77
C ASP A 31 -11.07 -11.38 -12.41
N VAL A 32 -9.88 -11.96 -12.56
CA VAL A 32 -8.62 -11.30 -12.23
C VAL A 32 -8.35 -10.09 -13.13
N GLU A 33 -8.78 -10.15 -14.40
CA GLU A 33 -8.58 -9.05 -15.35
C GLU A 33 -9.45 -7.85 -14.98
N ALA A 34 -10.73 -8.08 -14.66
CA ALA A 34 -11.63 -7.02 -14.21
C ALA A 34 -11.13 -6.37 -12.91
N LEU A 35 -10.67 -7.17 -11.94
CA LEU A 35 -10.09 -6.64 -10.70
C LEU A 35 -8.82 -5.82 -10.96
N ARG A 36 -7.96 -6.26 -11.89
CA ARG A 36 -6.75 -5.51 -12.25
C ARG A 36 -7.10 -4.16 -12.87
N ALA A 37 -8.07 -4.14 -13.78
CA ALA A 37 -8.55 -2.90 -14.40
C ALA A 37 -9.14 -1.94 -13.36
N ALA A 38 -9.98 -2.45 -12.45
CA ALA A 38 -10.55 -1.66 -11.36
C ALA A 38 -9.47 -1.08 -10.43
N LEU A 39 -8.46 -1.88 -10.07
CA LEU A 39 -7.35 -1.43 -9.25
C LEU A 39 -6.50 -0.37 -9.96
N SER A 40 -6.20 -0.57 -11.24
CA SER A 40 -5.47 0.41 -12.05
C SER A 40 -6.21 1.75 -12.08
N LEU A 41 -7.52 1.73 -12.32
CA LEU A 41 -8.34 2.93 -12.36
C LEU A 41 -8.39 3.63 -10.99
N ALA A 42 -8.46 2.88 -9.90
CA ALA A 42 -8.48 3.43 -8.55
C ALA A 42 -7.16 4.15 -8.18
N LEU A 43 -6.04 3.71 -8.76
CA LEU A 43 -4.70 4.25 -8.46
C LEU A 43 -4.21 5.29 -9.48
N ASP A 44 -4.89 5.42 -10.62
CA ASP A 44 -4.47 6.23 -11.78
C ASP A 44 -4.11 7.68 -11.39
N ARG A 45 -4.94 8.34 -10.57
CA ARG A 45 -4.67 9.72 -10.12
C ARG A 45 -3.37 9.84 -9.32
N ALA A 46 -3.06 8.86 -8.48
CA ALA A 46 -1.85 8.87 -7.67
C ALA A 46 -0.60 8.60 -8.51
N VAL A 47 -0.72 7.74 -9.53
CA VAL A 47 0.34 7.48 -10.51
C VAL A 47 0.60 8.71 -11.39
N ALA A 48 -0.45 9.42 -11.82
CA ALA A 48 -0.31 10.65 -12.59
C ALA A 48 0.43 11.75 -11.80
N ALA A 49 0.14 11.87 -10.50
CA ALA A 49 0.81 12.82 -9.62
C ALA A 49 2.30 12.50 -9.44
N SER A 50 2.69 11.22 -9.32
CA SER A 50 4.10 10.85 -9.16
C SER A 50 4.90 11.00 -10.46
N ALA A 51 4.28 10.78 -11.62
CA ALA A 51 4.90 11.02 -12.92
C ALA A 51 5.33 12.49 -13.08
N ALA A 52 4.52 13.43 -12.59
CA ALA A 52 4.87 14.86 -12.57
C ALA A 52 6.09 15.17 -11.67
N MET A 53 6.39 14.30 -10.70
CA MET A 53 7.54 14.42 -9.80
C MET A 53 8.79 13.68 -10.32
N GLY A 54 8.69 12.95 -11.44
CA GLY A 54 9.79 12.14 -11.99
C GLY A 54 10.18 10.94 -11.11
N ALA A 55 9.30 10.48 -10.23
CA ALA A 55 9.58 9.34 -9.33
C ALA A 55 9.21 8.01 -9.99
N GLU A 56 10.18 7.09 -10.11
CA GLU A 56 9.96 5.75 -10.66
C GLU A 56 9.50 4.74 -9.60
N GLU A 57 9.80 5.00 -8.32
CA GLU A 57 9.41 4.16 -7.18
C GLU A 57 8.74 4.99 -6.10
N PHE A 58 7.54 4.61 -5.69
CA PHE A 58 6.77 5.34 -4.68
C PHE A 58 5.74 4.46 -3.98
N LEU A 59 5.20 4.96 -2.87
CA LEU A 59 4.13 4.33 -2.10
C LEU A 59 2.83 5.11 -2.29
N ILE A 60 1.75 4.42 -2.61
CA ILE A 60 0.40 4.97 -2.52
C ILE A 60 -0.21 4.47 -1.20
N LEU A 61 -0.68 5.39 -0.36
CA LEU A 61 -1.34 5.05 0.91
C LEU A 61 -2.85 5.29 0.75
N SER A 62 -3.65 4.23 0.88
CA SER A 62 -5.11 4.33 0.76
C SER A 62 -5.80 3.20 1.51
N ASN A 63 -6.88 3.52 2.24
CA ASN A 63 -7.73 2.54 2.94
C ASN A 63 -6.98 1.60 3.89
N GLY A 64 -5.94 2.09 4.59
CA GLY A 64 -5.14 1.24 5.49
C GLY A 64 -4.19 0.29 4.77
N LEU A 65 -3.95 0.50 3.47
CA LEU A 65 -3.02 -0.27 2.65
C LEU A 65 -1.92 0.62 2.09
N ALA A 66 -0.74 0.04 1.90
CA ALA A 66 0.38 0.64 1.18
C ALA A 66 0.63 -0.14 -0.11
N TYR A 67 0.47 0.52 -1.26
CA TYR A 67 0.74 -0.03 -2.57
C TYR A 67 2.16 0.37 -2.98
N VAL A 68 3.02 -0.61 -3.20
CA VAL A 68 4.39 -0.38 -3.69
C VAL A 68 4.35 -0.32 -5.20
N VAL A 69 4.70 0.83 -5.77
CA VAL A 69 4.76 1.04 -7.21
C VAL A 69 6.21 1.13 -7.66
N LYS A 70 6.56 0.39 -8.70
CA LYS A 70 7.87 0.45 -9.38
C LYS A 70 7.65 0.51 -10.87
N ASN A 71 8.23 1.51 -11.54
CA ASN A 71 8.12 1.71 -12.99
C ASN A 71 6.67 1.71 -13.48
N GLY A 72 5.78 2.36 -12.72
CA GLY A 72 4.34 2.41 -13.01
C GLY A 72 3.55 1.12 -12.72
N VAL A 73 4.18 0.09 -12.14
CA VAL A 73 3.53 -1.19 -11.81
C VAL A 73 3.41 -1.37 -10.31
N VAL A 74 2.20 -1.72 -9.84
CA VAL A 74 1.98 -2.15 -8.45
C VAL A 74 2.58 -3.55 -8.27
N VAL A 75 3.66 -3.68 -7.49
CA VAL A 75 4.37 -4.96 -7.31
C VAL A 75 3.94 -5.70 -6.06
N THR A 76 3.47 -4.99 -5.03
CA THR A 76 2.93 -5.60 -3.81
C THR A 76 2.01 -4.62 -3.08
N VAL A 77 1.16 -5.18 -2.23
CA VAL A 77 0.29 -4.44 -1.31
C VAL A 77 0.61 -4.90 0.10
N LEU A 78 0.77 -3.95 1.01
CA LEU A 78 1.12 -4.20 2.41
C LEU A 78 0.06 -3.59 3.30
N GLU A 79 -0.14 -4.18 4.48
CA GLU A 79 -0.92 -3.55 5.53
C GLU A 79 -0.21 -2.27 6.01
N GLN A 80 -0.97 -1.21 6.26
CA GLN A 80 -0.46 0.02 6.81
C GLN A 80 -0.29 -0.10 8.33
N ASP A 81 0.59 -0.99 8.77
CA ASP A 81 0.84 -1.32 10.18
C ASP A 81 1.69 -0.29 10.94
N GLY A 82 1.74 0.95 10.45
CA GLY A 82 2.44 2.05 11.09
C GLY A 82 3.96 2.06 10.91
N ARG A 83 4.57 1.00 10.34
CA ARG A 83 6.02 0.98 10.02
C ARG A 83 6.41 2.00 8.95
N TYR A 84 5.44 2.50 8.18
CA TYR A 84 5.60 3.58 7.21
C TYR A 84 5.29 4.98 7.77
N LYS A 85 4.98 5.13 9.07
CA LYS A 85 4.79 6.46 9.69
C LYS A 85 6.04 7.34 9.60
N HIS A 86 7.22 6.74 9.50
CA HIS A 86 8.48 7.49 9.38
C HIS A 86 8.72 8.12 8.00
N VAL A 87 7.89 7.83 7.00
CA VAL A 87 7.95 8.52 5.69
C VAL A 87 7.11 9.81 5.70
N ARG A 88 6.18 9.97 6.65
CA ARG A 88 5.32 11.16 6.77
C ARG A 88 5.99 12.47 7.25
N PRO A 89 7.11 12.53 7.99
CA PRO A 89 7.55 13.81 8.55
C PRO A 89 8.41 14.69 7.60
N MET A 90 8.57 14.32 6.32
CA MET A 90 9.35 15.14 5.38
C MET A 90 8.51 16.13 4.55
N LEU A 91 7.17 16.02 4.54
CA LEU A 91 6.31 16.92 3.77
C LEU A 91 5.69 18.05 4.62
N ASP A 92 5.75 17.96 5.96
CA ASP A 92 5.19 18.99 6.86
C ASP A 92 6.19 20.11 7.22
N ARG A 93 7.45 20.04 6.78
CA ARG A 93 8.46 21.06 7.10
C ARG A 93 8.34 22.35 6.28
N ASP A 94 7.73 22.28 5.11
CA ASP A 94 7.69 23.43 4.19
C ASP A 94 6.45 24.32 4.38
N ASN A 95 5.54 23.96 5.29
CA ASN A 95 4.35 24.75 5.61
C ASN A 95 4.46 25.52 6.95
N GLN A 96 5.68 25.67 7.47
CA GLN A 96 5.98 26.42 8.70
C GLN A 96 6.98 27.56 8.45
N SER A 97 6.75 28.34 7.40
CA SER A 97 7.40 29.63 7.19
C SER A 97 6.35 30.72 7.04
N ASP A 98 6.57 31.79 7.80
CA ASP A 98 5.95 33.12 7.72
C ASP A 98 4.67 33.38 8.53
N ASP A 99 4.82 33.34 9.85
CA ASP A 99 4.11 34.29 10.74
C ASP A 99 5.13 35.19 11.46
N ARG A 100 6.03 35.80 10.67
CA ARG A 100 6.93 36.88 11.10
C ARG A 100 6.60 38.17 10.32
N THR A 101 5.37 38.63 10.45
CA THR A 101 5.09 40.06 10.29
C THR A 101 4.70 40.61 11.65
N ASN A 102 5.76 40.97 12.38
CA ASN A 102 5.71 41.89 13.50
C ASN A 102 5.41 43.30 12.96
N PRO A 103 4.41 44.02 13.50
CA PRO A 103 4.43 45.47 13.48
C PRO A 103 4.28 46.02 14.91
N ASP A 104 5.25 45.73 15.77
CA ASP A 104 5.69 46.64 16.84
C ASP A 104 6.29 47.88 16.18
N PHE A 105 5.43 48.69 15.56
CA PHE A 105 5.80 50.00 15.03
C PHE A 105 4.62 50.96 15.20
N TYR A 106 4.47 51.48 16.42
CA TYR A 106 4.19 52.89 16.64
C TYR A 106 4.62 53.25 18.06
N GLY A 107 5.84 53.80 18.12
CA GLY A 107 6.26 54.63 19.22
C GLY A 107 5.82 56.08 18.99
N SER A 108 5.46 56.69 20.11
CA SER A 108 5.72 58.08 20.53
C SER A 108 4.83 59.25 20.04
N ASP A 109 4.52 60.05 21.07
CA ASP A 109 4.38 61.50 21.13
C ASP A 109 3.07 62.16 20.64
N ALA A 110 2.22 62.50 21.62
CA ALA A 110 1.91 63.90 21.99
C ALA A 110 1.05 63.95 23.28
#